data_AF-A0A961DNW7-F1
#
_entry.id   AF-A0A961DNW7-F1
#
_cell.length_a   1.000
_cell.length_b   1.000
_cell.length_c   1.000
_cell.angle_alpha   90.00
_cell.angle_beta   90.00
_cell.angle_gamma   90.00
#
_symmetry.space_group_name_H-M   'P 1'
#
loop_
_entity.id
_entity.type
_entity.pdbx_description
1 polymer ?
#
loop_
_entity_poly.entity_id
_entity_poly.type
_entity_poly.pdbx_seq_one_letter_code
_entity_poly.pdbx_strand_id
1 'polypeptide(L)' 'VSGEIYAAGAGRFSRMVIATTEGYLGGHDTMIDDIAQNWAAIDDTSTLSISADLLEWSAEFTRHLHAAD' A
#
# COMPACT_ATOMS: atom_id res chain seq x y z
N VAL A 1 -11.65 12.08 4.81
CA VAL A 1 -12.43 10.83 4.74
C VAL A 1 -11.60 9.76 5.43
N SER A 2 -12.14 9.04 6.42
CA SER A 2 -11.36 8.07 7.21
C SER A 2 -11.26 6.68 6.57
N GLY A 3 -12.00 6.42 5.47
CA GLY A 3 -11.90 5.16 4.70
C GLY A 3 -12.25 3.89 5.49
N GLU A 4 -12.79 4.03 6.70
CA GLU A 4 -12.96 2.90 7.61
C GLU A 4 -14.08 1.97 7.16
N ILE A 5 -13.81 0.67 7.20
CA ILE A 5 -14.75 -0.37 6.86
C ILE A 5 -15.05 -1.15 8.13
N TYR A 6 -16.33 -1.30 8.47
CA TYR A 6 -16.77 -2.05 9.63
C TYR A 6 -17.68 -3.19 9.20
N ALA A 7 -17.48 -4.36 9.80
CA ALA A 7 -18.31 -5.54 9.60
C ALA A 7 -19.07 -5.87 10.89
N ALA A 8 -20.36 -6.21 10.73
CA ALA A 8 -21.22 -6.64 11.83
C ALA A 8 -22.14 -7.79 11.39
N GLY A 9 -22.25 -8.83 12.20
CA GLY A 9 -23.12 -9.98 11.93
C GLY A 9 -22.97 -11.10 12.95
N ALA A 10 -24.05 -11.86 13.20
CA ALA A 10 -24.07 -12.98 14.15
C ALA A 10 -23.50 -12.66 15.56
N GLY A 11 -23.72 -11.43 16.05
CA GLY A 11 -23.19 -10.98 17.35
C GLY A 11 -21.70 -10.61 17.35
N ARG A 12 -21.05 -10.57 16.17
CA ARG A 12 -19.65 -10.15 16.00
C ARG A 12 -19.57 -8.77 15.35
N PHE A 13 -18.59 -7.99 15.80
CA PHE A 13 -18.27 -6.66 15.29
C PHE A 13 -16.75 -6.58 15.07
N SER A 14 -16.31 -6.06 13.93
CA SER A 14 -14.88 -5.94 13.61
C SER A 14 -14.62 -4.78 12.66
N ARG A 15 -13.44 -4.19 12.76
CA ARG A 15 -12.92 -3.26 11.75
C ARG A 15 -12.18 -4.05 10.68
N MET A 16 -12.47 -3.74 9.42
CA MET A 16 -11.68 -4.15 8.27
C MET A 16 -10.71 -3.02 7.92
N VAL A 17 -9.50 -3.40 7.58
CA VAL A 17 -8.42 -2.47 7.22
C VAL A 17 -7.95 -2.76 5.79
N ILE A 18 -7.50 -1.72 5.10
CA ILE A 18 -6.79 -1.84 3.82
C ILE A 18 -5.31 -1.70 4.14
N ALA A 19 -4.50 -2.61 3.59
CA ALA A 19 -3.05 -2.60 3.72
C ALA A 19 -2.41 -2.49 2.34
N THR A 20 -1.18 -1.97 2.27
CA THR A 20 -0.40 -1.82 1.03
C THR A 20 0.97 -2.44 1.24
N THR A 21 1.50 -3.16 0.25
CA THR A 21 2.88 -3.66 0.26
C THR A 21 3.85 -2.52 -0.03
N GLU A 22 5.12 -2.65 0.36
CA GLU A 22 6.15 -1.67 -0.04
C GLU A 22 6.28 -1.60 -1.56
N GLY A 23 6.17 -2.76 -2.22
CA GLY A 23 6.10 -2.90 -3.65
C GLY A 23 7.41 -2.62 -4.38
N TYR A 24 7.31 -2.23 -5.65
CA TYR A 24 8.45 -1.94 -6.52
C TYR A 24 8.44 -0.47 -6.95
N LEU A 25 9.56 0.23 -6.72
CA LEU A 25 9.77 1.58 -7.21
C LEU A 25 10.54 1.56 -8.53
N GLY A 26 9.82 1.80 -9.62
CA GLY A 26 10.41 1.94 -10.96
C GLY A 26 11.00 3.33 -11.24
N GLY A 27 11.89 3.40 -12.23
CA GLY A 27 12.43 4.66 -12.77
C GLY A 27 11.53 5.31 -13.82
N HIS A 28 11.98 6.44 -14.39
CA HIS A 28 11.24 7.23 -15.38
C HIS A 28 10.81 6.40 -16.62
N ASP A 29 11.68 5.50 -17.07
CA ASP A 29 11.48 4.70 -18.29
C ASP A 29 10.98 3.28 -18.00
N THR A 30 10.32 3.07 -16.84
CA THR A 30 9.78 1.76 -16.45
C THR A 30 8.79 1.25 -17.50
N MET A 31 9.02 0.04 -18.01
CA MET A 31 8.18 -0.65 -18.99
C MET A 31 7.35 -1.74 -18.33
N ILE A 32 6.38 -2.29 -19.07
CA ILE A 32 5.54 -3.39 -18.59
C ILE A 32 6.35 -4.64 -18.21
N ASP A 33 7.44 -4.91 -18.93
CA ASP A 33 8.30 -6.05 -18.65
C ASP A 33 9.06 -5.90 -17.32
N ASP A 34 9.39 -4.66 -16.92
CA ASP A 34 10.00 -4.39 -15.61
C ASP A 34 9.01 -4.65 -14.48
N ILE A 35 7.75 -4.28 -14.67
CA ILE A 35 6.66 -4.56 -13.71
C ILE A 35 6.47 -6.07 -13.58
N ALA A 36 6.42 -6.79 -14.70
CA ALA A 36 6.26 -8.23 -14.72
C ALA A 36 7.43 -8.95 -14.02
N GLN A 37 8.67 -8.51 -14.26
CA GLN A 37 9.86 -9.06 -13.59
C GLN A 37 9.86 -8.82 -12.07
N ASN A 38 9.28 -7.70 -11.63
CA ASN A 38 9.22 -7.33 -10.21
C ASN A 38 7.88 -7.69 -9.53
N TRP A 39 7.04 -8.51 -10.17
CA TRP A 39 5.73 -8.86 -9.63
C TRP A 39 5.79 -9.48 -8.24
N ALA A 40 6.82 -10.27 -7.95
CA ALA A 40 7.02 -10.88 -6.64
C ALA A 40 7.25 -9.84 -5.52
N ALA A 41 7.94 -8.74 -5.81
CA ALA A 41 8.13 -7.65 -4.85
C ALA A 41 6.84 -6.85 -4.63
N ILE A 42 6.06 -6.65 -5.70
CA ILE A 42 4.74 -6.00 -5.65
C ILE A 42 3.77 -6.77 -4.75
N ASP A 43 3.79 -8.10 -4.84
CA ASP A 43 2.89 -8.99 -4.08
C ASP A 43 3.50 -9.51 -2.76
N ASP A 44 4.65 -8.97 -2.32
CA ASP A 44 5.29 -9.42 -1.09
C ASP A 44 4.51 -8.97 0.15
N THR A 45 3.57 -9.83 0.56
CA THR A 45 2.70 -9.58 1.72
C THR A 45 3.44 -9.48 3.06
N SER A 46 4.72 -9.85 3.13
CA SER A 46 5.52 -9.63 4.35
C SER A 46 5.82 -8.15 4.60
N THR A 47 5.66 -7.31 3.57
CA THR A 47 5.89 -5.85 3.62
C THR A 47 4.60 -5.05 3.86
N LEU A 48 3.47 -5.71 4.13
CA LEU A 48 2.19 -5.03 4.33
C LEU A 48 2.25 -4.02 5.48
N SER A 49 1.91 -2.77 5.19
CA SER A 49 1.64 -1.73 6.17
C SER A 49 0.16 -1.33 6.16
N ILE A 50 -0.33 -0.88 7.31
CA ILE A 50 -1.68 -0.31 7.45
C ILE A 50 -1.50 1.15 7.86
N SER A 51 -1.92 2.07 7.01
CA SER A 51 -1.96 3.49 7.33
C SER A 51 -3.27 3.83 8.08
N ALA A 52 -3.23 4.74 9.04
CA ALA A 52 -4.38 5.12 9.86
C ALA A 52 -5.41 5.95 9.09
N ASP A 53 -4.97 6.75 8.11
CA ASP A 53 -5.81 7.53 7.22
C ASP A 53 -5.17 7.75 5.83
N LEU A 54 -5.89 8.43 4.95
CA LEU A 54 -5.44 8.72 3.58
C LEU A 54 -4.24 9.68 3.52
N LEU A 55 -4.08 10.57 4.51
CA LEU A 55 -2.96 11.50 4.54
C LEU A 55 -1.67 10.75 4.88
N GLU A 56 -1.70 9.88 5.88
CA GLU A 56 -0.58 9.00 6.21
C GLU A 56 -0.22 8.09 5.03
N TRP A 57 -1.21 7.41 4.43
CA TRP A 57 -0.98 6.56 3.26
C TRP A 57 -0.31 7.32 2.11
N SER A 58 -0.84 8.50 1.76
CA SER A 58 -0.30 9.28 0.64
C SER A 58 1.12 9.79 0.93
N ALA A 59 1.42 10.18 2.17
CA ALA A 59 2.76 10.57 2.57
C ALA A 59 3.76 9.40 2.51
N GLU A 60 3.35 8.21 2.95
CA GLU A 60 4.18 7.00 2.84
C GLU A 60 4.43 6.63 1.37
N PHE A 61 3.38 6.62 0.55
CA PHE A 61 3.46 6.27 -0.87
C PHE A 61 4.36 7.22 -1.66
N THR A 62 4.30 8.53 -1.39
CA THR A 62 5.12 9.54 -2.08
C THR A 62 6.45 9.83 -1.41
N ARG A 63 6.79 9.15 -0.29
CA ARG A 63 8.03 9.37 0.47
C ARG A 63 9.28 9.35 -0.41
N HIS A 64 9.30 8.49 -1.43
CA HIS A 64 10.40 8.36 -2.37
C HIS A 64 10.68 9.64 -3.18
N LEU A 65 9.71 10.54 -3.35
CA LEU A 65 9.88 11.83 -4.02
C LEU A 65 10.72 12.82 -3.19
N HIS A 66 10.79 12.61 -1.88
CA HIS A 66 11.51 13.47 -0.93
C HIS A 66 12.85 12.88 -0.49
N ALA A 67 13.21 11.69 -0.96
CA ALA A 67 14.49 11.04 -0.68
C ALA A 67 15.64 11.54 -1.57
N ALA A 68 15.39 12.57 -2.39
CA ALA A 68 16.42 13.25 -3.17
C ALA A 68 17.17 14.26 -2.29
N ASP A 69 18.22 13.78 -1.62
CA ASP A 69 19.49 14.48 -1.34
C ASP A 69 20.63 13.44 -1.42
#